data_AF-A0A9E0LGE1-F1
#
_entry.id   AF-A0A9E0LGE1-F1
#
_cell.length_a   1.000
_cell.length_b   1.000
_cell.length_c   1.000
_cell.angle_alpha   90.00
_cell.angle_beta   90.00
_cell.angle_gamma   90.00
#
_symmetry.space_group_name_H-M   'P 1'
#
loop_
_entity.id
_entity.type
_entity.pdbx_description
1 polymer ?
#
loop_
_entity_poly.entity_id
_entity_poly.type
_entity_poly.pdbx_seq_one_letter_code
_entity_poly.pdbx_strand_id
1 'polypeptide(L)'
;MSNSPKNPDRFNMRLDPELKQMVKHAANLKGVPASGYVKSVLAREAAKDIEEQEFLNLSFKDREAFAKAILEPIEPSADSINSARAYKEQFGL
;
A
#
# COMPACT_ATOMS: atom_id res chain seq x y z
N MET A 1 14.06 -10.34 -32.66
CA MET A 1 13.55 -10.15 -31.29
C MET A 1 14.60 -9.37 -30.52
N SER A 2 14.42 -8.05 -30.36
CA SER A 2 15.41 -7.19 -29.69
C SER A 2 15.29 -7.34 -28.18
N ASN A 3 16.31 -7.91 -27.54
CA ASN A 3 16.43 -7.98 -26.09
C ASN A 3 17.19 -6.73 -25.63
N SER A 4 16.49 -5.59 -25.53
CA SER A 4 17.08 -4.40 -24.91
C SER A 4 17.33 -4.69 -23.43
N PRO A 5 18.56 -4.53 -22.90
CA PRO A 5 18.78 -4.64 -21.47
C PRO A 5 17.93 -3.57 -20.79
N LYS A 6 17.00 -3.98 -19.90
CA LYS A 6 16.29 -3.06 -19.02
C LYS A 6 17.34 -2.28 -18.24
N ASN A 7 17.60 -1.04 -18.63
CA ASN A 7 18.40 -0.14 -17.81
C ASN A 7 17.65 0.05 -16.49
N PRO A 8 18.22 -0.33 -15.34
CA PRO A 8 17.56 -0.09 -14.07
C PRO A 8 17.50 1.42 -13.83
N ASP A 9 16.30 1.93 -13.53
CA ASP A 9 16.12 3.31 -13.11
C ASP A 9 16.87 3.59 -11.80
N ARG A 10 17.44 4.79 -11.70
CA ARG A 10 18.30 5.18 -10.57
C ARG A 10 17.52 5.98 -9.55
N PHE A 11 17.49 5.48 -8.32
CA PHE A 11 17.00 6.21 -7.16
C PHE A 11 18.20 6.84 -6.42
N ASN A 12 18.34 8.17 -6.49
CA ASN A 12 19.44 8.91 -5.86
C ASN A 12 18.93 9.72 -4.67
N MET A 13 19.59 9.58 -3.52
CA MET A 13 19.26 10.32 -2.31
C MET A 13 20.53 10.79 -1.60
N ARG A 14 20.49 12.00 -1.03
CA ARG A 14 21.53 12.48 -0.12
C ARG A 14 21.23 11.95 1.29
N LEU A 15 22.26 11.46 1.98
CA LEU A 15 22.16 10.98 3.35
C LEU A 15 23.04 11.84 4.24
N ASP A 16 22.54 12.18 5.42
CA ASP A 16 23.37 12.75 6.47
C ASP A 16 24.49 11.76 6.87
N PRO A 17 25.65 12.26 7.33
CA PRO A 17 26.80 11.41 7.64
C PRO A 17 26.50 10.32 8.67
N GLU A 18 25.72 10.65 9.70
CA GLU A 18 25.33 9.72 10.77
C GLU A 18 24.46 8.58 10.22
N LEU A 19 23.40 8.92 9.47
CA LEU A 19 22.54 7.94 8.83
C LEU A 19 23.33 7.02 7.89
N LYS A 20 24.29 7.57 7.14
CA LYS A 20 25.18 6.78 6.28
C LYS A 20 26.04 5.80 7.07
N GLN A 21 26.53 6.18 8.25
CA GLN A 21 27.30 5.28 9.12
C GLN A 21 26.42 4.17 9.70
N MET A 22 25.22 4.49 10.16
CA MET A 22 24.25 3.51 10.66
C MET A 22 23.88 2.48 9.59
N VAL A 23 23.57 2.95 8.37
CA VAL A 23 23.26 2.07 7.23
C VAL A 23 24.43 1.14 6.92
N LYS A 24 25.66 1.65 6.88
CA LYS A 24 26.85 0.81 6.66
C LYS A 24 27.02 -0.24 7.74
N HIS A 25 26.85 0.14 9.01
CA HIS A 25 26.98 -0.79 10.13
C HIS A 25 25.92 -1.90 10.06
N ALA A 26 24.66 -1.53 9.84
CA ALA A 26 23.57 -2.50 9.69
C ALA A 26 23.77 -3.44 8.49
N ALA A 27 24.24 -2.90 7.36
CA ALA A 27 24.56 -3.69 6.18
C ALA A 27 25.70 -4.69 6.44
N ASN A 28 26.75 -4.27 7.16
CA ASN A 28 27.85 -5.13 7.56
C ASN A 28 27.36 -6.28 8.47
N LEU A 29 26.51 -5.99 9.47
CA LEU A 29 25.92 -7.01 10.34
C LEU A 29 25.08 -8.03 9.56
N LYS A 30 24.44 -7.60 8.46
CA LYS A 30 23.63 -8.45 7.59
C LYS A 30 24.43 -9.15 6.49
N GLY A 31 25.73 -8.86 6.35
CA GLY A 31 26.57 -9.44 5.31
C GLY A 31 26.20 -9.00 3.88
N VAL A 32 25.59 -7.82 3.72
CA VAL A 32 25.16 -7.30 2.42
C VAL A 32 25.77 -5.93 2.13
N PRO A 33 25.90 -5.51 0.86
CA PRO A 33 26.31 -4.14 0.54
C PRO A 33 25.32 -3.11 1.10
N ALA A 34 25.81 -1.92 1.46
CA ALA A 34 24.98 -0.83 1.99
C ALA A 34 23.82 -0.46 1.06
N SER A 35 24.05 -0.43 -0.27
CA SER A 35 22.99 -0.20 -1.26
C SER A 35 21.97 -1.33 -1.29
N GLY A 36 22.40 -2.58 -1.13
CA GLY A 36 21.53 -3.75 -1.03
C GLY A 36 20.66 -3.72 0.23
N TYR A 37 21.24 -3.31 1.36
CA TYR A 37 20.51 -3.09 2.61
C TYR A 37 19.44 -2.00 2.46
N VAL A 38 19.79 -0.84 1.90
CA VAL A 38 18.81 0.24 1.68
C VAL A 38 17.70 -0.22 0.74
N LYS A 39 18.04 -0.92 -0.35
CA LYS A 39 17.05 -1.44 -1.29
C LYS A 39 16.07 -2.41 -0.63
N SER A 40 16.54 -3.31 0.23
CA SER A 40 15.66 -4.28 0.90
C SER A 40 14.74 -3.62 1.92
N VAL A 41 15.25 -2.64 2.68
CA VAL A 41 14.44 -1.86 3.61
C VAL A 41 13.37 -1.06 2.86
N LEU A 42 13.76 -0.31 1.81
CA LEU A 42 12.80 0.46 1.01
C LEU A 42 11.71 -0.42 0.39
N ALA A 43 12.08 -1.57 -0.17
CA ALA A 43 11.11 -2.48 -0.77
C ALA A 43 10.11 -3.01 0.27
N ARG A 44 10.58 -3.34 1.48
CA ARG A 44 9.73 -3.86 2.55
C ARG A 44 8.79 -2.79 3.10
N GLU A 45 9.30 -1.60 3.41
CA GLU A 45 8.46 -0.53 3.95
C GLU A 45 7.45 -0.04 2.91
N ALA A 46 7.85 0.13 1.64
CA ALA A 46 6.92 0.51 0.58
C ALA A 46 5.80 -0.53 0.37
N ALA A 47 6.14 -1.83 0.42
CA ALA A 47 5.12 -2.88 0.31
C ALA A 47 4.14 -2.85 1.48
N LYS A 48 4.65 -2.61 2.70
CA LYS A 48 3.83 -2.47 3.90
C LYS A 48 2.91 -1.25 3.82
N ASP A 49 3.44 -0.09 3.42
CA ASP A 49 2.66 1.14 3.30
C ASP A 49 1.52 0.99 2.26
N ILE A 50 1.80 0.32 1.14
CA ILE A 50 0.78 -0.01 0.12
C ILE A 50 -0.27 -0.96 0.71
N GLU A 51 0.17 -2.01 1.41
CA GLU A 51 -0.74 -2.97 2.04
C GLU A 51 -1.70 -2.28 3.02
N GLU A 52 -1.16 -1.40 3.88
CA GLU A 52 -1.93 -0.67 4.89
C GLU A 52 -2.97 0.29 4.29
N GLN A 53 -2.70 0.87 3.11
CA GLN A 53 -3.61 1.84 2.49
C GLN A 53 -4.60 1.21 1.52
N GLU A 54 -4.20 0.17 0.80
CA GLU A 54 -4.99 -0.38 -0.30
C GLU A 54 -5.77 -1.65 0.08
N PHE A 55 -5.38 -2.33 1.17
CA PHE A 55 -5.96 -3.61 1.54
C PHE A 55 -6.64 -3.59 2.91
N LEU A 56 -7.90 -4.04 2.93
CA LEU A 56 -8.65 -4.30 4.15
C LEU A 56 -8.42 -5.75 4.57
N ASN A 57 -7.62 -5.94 5.63
CA ASN A 57 -7.45 -7.24 6.27
C ASN A 57 -8.66 -7.56 7.16
N LEU A 58 -9.66 -8.25 6.58
CA LEU A 58 -10.89 -8.62 7.25
C LEU A 58 -10.72 -9.89 8.10
N SER A 59 -11.28 -9.88 9.33
CA SER A 59 -11.37 -11.10 10.15
C SER A 59 -12.20 -12.17 9.43
N PHE A 60 -12.14 -13.43 9.86
CA PHE A 60 -12.97 -14.46 9.24
C PHE A 60 -14.47 -14.11 9.29
N LYS A 61 -14.93 -13.59 10.42
CA LYS A 61 -16.32 -13.16 10.62
C LYS A 61 -16.68 -12.00 9.68
N ASP A 62 -15.79 -11.03 9.53
CA ASP A 62 -16.05 -9.88 8.64
C ASP A 62 -16.02 -10.28 7.17
N ARG A 63 -15.16 -11.24 6.80
CA ARG A 63 -15.15 -11.83 5.45
C ARG A 63 -16.45 -12.54 5.14
N GLU A 64 -16.98 -13.32 6.07
CA GLU A 64 -18.27 -14.00 5.92
C GLU A 64 -19.41 -12.98 5.79
N ALA A 65 -19.44 -11.95 6.64
CA ALA A 65 -20.43 -10.89 6.58
C ALA A 65 -20.36 -10.10 5.26
N PHE A 66 -19.16 -9.77 4.80
CA PHE A 66 -18.93 -9.07 3.54
C PHE A 66 -19.35 -9.93 2.33
N ALA A 67 -18.94 -11.20 2.30
CA ALA A 67 -19.34 -12.13 1.24
C ALA A 67 -20.87 -12.30 1.20
N LYS A 68 -21.52 -12.44 2.36
CA LYS A 68 -22.98 -12.50 2.45
C LYS A 68 -23.63 -11.22 1.94
N ALA A 69 -23.11 -10.04 2.29
CA ALA A 69 -23.65 -8.76 1.80
C ALA A 69 -23.56 -8.61 0.27
N ILE A 70 -22.54 -9.20 -0.37
CA ILE A 70 -22.41 -9.22 -1.84
C ILE A 70 -23.36 -10.24 -2.48
N LEU A 71 -23.44 -11.45 -1.92
CA LEU A 71 -24.22 -12.55 -2.48
C LEU A 71 -25.73 -12.41 -2.23
N GLU A 72 -26.09 -11.84 -1.09
CA GLU A 72 -27.47 -11.58 -0.65
C GLU A 72 -27.60 -10.09 -0.29
N PRO A 73 -27.63 -9.20 -1.30
CA PRO A 73 -27.70 -7.78 -1.06
C PRO A 73 -29.01 -7.41 -0.36
N ILE A 74 -28.90 -6.60 0.70
CA ILE A 74 -30.03 -6.11 1.47
C ILE A 74 -30.56 -4.85 0.77
N GLU A 75 -31.88 -4.76 0.60
CA GLU A 75 -32.53 -3.55 0.08
C GLU A 75 -32.24 -2.36 1.00
N PRO A 76 -31.79 -1.20 0.45
CA PRO A 76 -31.52 -0.02 1.25
C PRO A 76 -32.79 0.51 1.92
N SER A 77 -32.63 1.07 3.13
CA SER A 77 -33.77 1.64 3.85
C SER A 77 -34.28 2.91 3.16
N ALA A 78 -35.54 3.27 3.44
CA ALA A 78 -36.14 4.51 2.95
C ALA A 78 -35.28 5.74 3.32
N ASP A 79 -34.70 5.74 4.52
CA ASP A 79 -33.81 6.81 4.98
C ASP A 79 -32.52 6.88 4.16
N SER A 80 -31.86 5.74 3.89
CA SER A 80 -30.67 5.70 3.04
C SER A 80 -30.96 6.22 1.62
N ILE A 81 -32.12 5.89 1.07
CA ILE A 81 -32.57 6.39 -0.24
C ILE A 81 -32.77 7.91 -0.20
N ASN A 82 -33.42 8.44 0.83
CA ASN A 82 -33.67 9.86 0.98
C ASN A 82 -32.37 10.65 1.16
N SER A 83 -31.43 10.15 1.98
CA SER A 83 -30.11 10.78 2.14
C SER A 83 -29.31 10.77 0.82
N ALA A 84 -29.35 9.68 0.06
CA ALA A 84 -28.68 9.61 -1.24
C ALA A 84 -29.27 10.61 -2.25
N ARG A 85 -30.59 10.83 -2.24
CA ARG A 85 -31.25 11.86 -3.07
C ARG A 85 -30.81 13.27 -2.68
N ALA A 86 -30.85 13.59 -1.39
CA ALA A 86 -30.43 14.89 -0.88
C ALA A 86 -28.96 15.20 -1.23
N TYR A 87 -28.08 14.19 -1.16
CA TYR A 87 -26.69 14.33 -1.58
C TYR A 87 -26.55 14.69 -3.07
N LYS A 88 -27.28 14.00 -3.96
CA LYS A 88 -27.28 14.31 -5.39
C LYS A 88 -27.76 15.73 -5.70
N GLU A 89 -28.83 16.16 -5.04
CA GLU A 89 -29.37 17.52 -5.18
C GLU A 89 -28.38 18.59 -4.70
N GLN A 90 -27.64 18.33 -3.62
CA GLN A 90 -26.66 19.26 -3.07
C GLN A 90 -25.39 19.39 -3.91
N PHE A 91 -24.91 18.29 -4.50
CA PHE A 91 -23.61 18.23 -5.19
C PHE A 91 -23.71 18.12 -6.73
N GLY A 92 -24.92 18.10 -7.30
CA GLY A 92 -25.15 18.17 -8.75
C GLY A 92 -24.76 16.91 -9.53
N LEU A 93 -24.96 15.73 -8.93
CA LEU A 93 -24.69 14.41 -9.54
C LEU A 93 -25.94 13.75 -10.12
#